data_AF-Z9JLL0-F1
#
_entry.id   AF-Z9JLL0-F1
#
_cell.length_a   1.000
_cell.length_b   1.000
_cell.length_c   1.000
_cell.angle_alpha   90.00
_cell.angle_beta   90.00
_cell.angle_gamma   90.00
#
_symmetry.space_group_name_H-M   'P 1'
#
loop_
_entity.id
_entity.type
_entity.pdbx_description
1 polymer ?
#
loop_
_entity_poly.entity_id
_entity_poly.type
_entity_poly.pdbx_seq_one_letter_code
_entity_poly.pdbx_strand_id
1 'polypeptide(L)'
;MSALSCAFLDRWLVGGFGVASVEATAYEIDEKLRGHLVQHLAGYSRVKSHIIVGDYIELVTTEGLQDRWYTHAILNPPYKKINSQSDHRLTRRRVGITAVNLYSVFITLAVGEVAPGGQIVAIIPRSFCNGPYYRPF
;
A
#
# COMPACT_ATOMS: atom_id res chain seq x y z
N MET A 1 -8.67 -5.36 -0.99
CA MET A 1 -7.94 -4.23 -1.62
C MET A 1 -8.75 -3.60 -2.76
N SER A 2 -9.31 -4.40 -3.68
CA SER A 2 -10.07 -3.95 -4.86
C SER A 2 -11.13 -2.87 -4.59
N ALA A 3 -11.96 -3.03 -3.56
CA ALA A 3 -13.04 -2.06 -3.28
C ALA A 3 -12.55 -0.63 -2.97
N LEU A 4 -11.39 -0.48 -2.31
CA LEU A 4 -10.90 0.84 -1.91
C LEU A 4 -10.32 1.60 -3.11
N SER A 5 -9.54 0.88 -3.93
CA SER A 5 -9.00 1.43 -5.18
C SER A 5 -10.12 1.72 -6.18
N CYS A 6 -11.13 0.84 -6.31
CA CYS A 6 -12.30 1.07 -7.15
C CYS A 6 -13.08 2.30 -6.70
N ALA A 7 -13.36 2.47 -5.40
CA ALA A 7 -14.08 3.63 -4.90
C ALA A 7 -13.38 4.97 -5.24
N PHE A 8 -12.04 4.99 -5.18
CA PHE A 8 -11.26 6.15 -5.64
C PHE A 8 -11.41 6.37 -7.15
N LEU A 9 -11.25 5.31 -7.95
CA LEU A 9 -11.35 5.39 -9.41
C LEU A 9 -12.75 5.79 -9.88
N ASP A 10 -13.80 5.28 -9.24
CA ASP A 10 -15.19 5.65 -9.50
C ASP A 10 -15.41 7.14 -9.22
N ARG A 11 -14.94 7.63 -8.06
CA ARG A 11 -15.04 9.04 -7.72
C ARG A 11 -14.23 9.92 -8.68
N TRP A 12 -13.06 9.45 -9.11
CA TRP A 12 -12.24 10.13 -10.10
C TRP A 12 -12.93 10.23 -11.47
N LEU A 13 -13.58 9.15 -11.93
CA LEU A 13 -14.32 9.13 -13.19
C LEU A 13 -15.48 10.13 -13.23
N VAL A 14 -16.15 10.36 -12.08
CA VAL A 14 -17.19 11.41 -11.93
C VAL A 14 -16.63 12.82 -12.15
N GLY A 15 -15.31 13.00 -12.10
CA GLY A 15 -14.62 14.24 -12.43
C GLY A 15 -14.43 15.20 -11.25
N GLY A 16 -13.95 16.41 -11.54
CA GLY A 16 -13.65 17.44 -10.54
C GLY A 16 -12.24 17.40 -9.96
N PHE A 17 -11.37 16.50 -10.42
CA PHE A 17 -9.97 16.39 -9.99
C PHE A 17 -8.95 16.93 -11.01
N GLY A 18 -9.37 17.29 -12.23
CA GLY A 18 -8.47 17.80 -13.28
C GLY A 18 -7.46 16.78 -13.84
N VAL A 19 -7.57 15.50 -13.47
CA VAL A 19 -6.64 14.43 -13.90
C VAL A 19 -7.19 13.70 -15.13
N ALA A 20 -6.40 13.65 -16.21
CA ALA A 20 -6.81 13.07 -17.49
C ALA A 20 -6.72 11.54 -17.56
N SER A 21 -5.75 10.94 -16.86
CA SER A 21 -5.53 9.49 -16.80
C SER A 21 -4.94 9.11 -15.45
N VAL A 22 -5.13 7.85 -15.04
CA VAL A 22 -4.51 7.30 -13.83
C VAL A 22 -3.60 6.14 -14.22
N GLU A 23 -2.39 6.13 -13.66
CA GLU A 23 -1.52 4.97 -13.66
C GLU A 23 -1.55 4.36 -12.27
N ALA A 24 -1.94 3.08 -12.17
CA ALA A 24 -2.20 2.41 -10.91
C ALA A 24 -1.32 1.16 -10.78
N THR A 25 -0.40 1.17 -9.82
CA THR A 25 0.33 -0.03 -9.39
C THR A 25 -0.41 -0.68 -8.24
N ALA A 26 -0.69 -1.98 -8.35
CA ALA A 26 -1.40 -2.73 -7.33
C ALA A 26 -0.66 -4.02 -6.99
N TYR A 27 -0.28 -4.17 -5.72
CA TYR A 27 0.38 -5.35 -5.17
C TYR A 27 -0.66 -6.27 -4.54
N GLU A 28 -0.69 -7.55 -4.92
CA GLU A 28 -1.57 -8.54 -4.29
C GLU A 28 -0.87 -9.90 -4.25
N ILE A 29 -0.80 -10.50 -3.05
CA ILE A 29 -0.18 -11.80 -2.82
C ILE A 29 -1.20 -12.94 -2.95
N ASP A 30 -2.48 -12.67 -2.68
CA ASP A 30 -3.53 -13.69 -2.73
C ASP A 30 -4.06 -13.87 -4.17
N GLU A 31 -3.98 -15.09 -4.67
CA GLU A 31 -4.38 -15.41 -6.04
C GLU A 31 -5.86 -15.13 -6.33
N LYS A 32 -6.75 -15.40 -5.37
CA LYS A 32 -8.19 -15.20 -5.55
C LYS A 32 -8.51 -13.72 -5.59
N LEU A 33 -7.97 -12.94 -4.66
CA LEU A 33 -8.15 -11.48 -4.63
C LEU A 33 -7.55 -10.82 -5.88
N ARG A 34 -6.43 -11.33 -6.38
CA ARG A 34 -5.81 -10.87 -7.62
C ARG A 34 -6.74 -11.05 -8.82
N GLY A 35 -7.45 -12.19 -8.93
CA GLY A 35 -8.43 -12.40 -10.00
C GLY A 35 -9.50 -11.30 -10.04
N HIS A 36 -10.05 -10.95 -8.86
CA HIS A 36 -11.01 -9.85 -8.74
C HIS A 36 -10.39 -8.48 -9.07
N LEU A 37 -9.17 -8.23 -8.62
CA LEU A 37 -8.44 -6.98 -8.89
C LEU A 37 -8.22 -6.77 -10.39
N VAL A 38 -7.75 -7.79 -11.11
CA VAL A 38 -7.55 -7.76 -12.57
C VAL A 38 -8.86 -7.43 -13.27
N GLN A 39 -9.93 -8.15 -12.94
CA GLN A 39 -11.23 -7.97 -13.56
C GLN A 39 -11.77 -6.56 -13.34
N HIS A 40 -11.64 -6.02 -12.12
CA HIS A 40 -12.12 -4.68 -11.80
C HIS A 40 -11.30 -3.60 -12.49
N LEU A 41 -9.96 -3.66 -12.45
CA LEU A 41 -9.11 -2.64 -13.07
C LEU A 41 -9.26 -2.62 -14.60
N ALA A 42 -9.50 -3.77 -15.23
CA ALA A 42 -9.79 -3.85 -16.66
C ALA A 42 -11.08 -3.11 -17.07
N GLY A 43 -12.00 -2.87 -16.13
CA GLY A 43 -13.23 -2.10 -16.38
C GLY A 43 -13.01 -0.60 -16.55
N TYR A 44 -11.84 -0.06 -16.22
CA TYR A 44 -11.55 1.36 -16.26
C TYR A 44 -10.70 1.73 -17.49
N SER A 45 -11.35 2.18 -18.57
CA SER A 45 -10.68 2.48 -19.85
C SER A 45 -9.62 3.58 -19.80
N ARG A 46 -9.67 4.46 -18.79
CA ARG A 46 -8.72 5.57 -18.58
C ARG A 46 -7.67 5.28 -17.51
N VAL A 47 -7.56 4.03 -17.07
CA VAL A 47 -6.61 3.58 -16.05
C VAL A 47 -5.61 2.62 -16.68
N LYS A 48 -4.33 2.96 -16.62
CA LYS A 48 -3.25 2.03 -16.93
C LYS A 48 -2.88 1.29 -15.65
N SER A 49 -3.15 -0.02 -15.60
CA SER A 49 -2.90 -0.82 -14.40
C SER A 49 -1.65 -1.70 -14.52
N HIS A 50 -0.88 -1.74 -13.44
CA HIS A 50 0.29 -2.60 -13.25
C HIS A 50 0.05 -3.47 -12.02
N ILE A 51 -0.20 -4.76 -12.24
CA ILE A 51 -0.48 -5.70 -11.15
C ILE A 51 0.79 -6.48 -10.85
N ILE A 52 1.29 -6.34 -9.63
CA ILE A 52 2.51 -7.01 -9.17
C ILE A 52 2.11 -8.09 -8.18
N VAL A 53 2.55 -9.32 -8.46
CA VAL A 53 2.24 -10.50 -7.65
C VAL A 53 3.35 -10.72 -6.64
N GLY A 54 3.01 -10.77 -5.36
CA GLY A 54 3.95 -11.11 -4.30
C GLY A 54 3.77 -10.30 -3.02
N ASP A 55 4.65 -10.56 -2.05
CA ASP A 55 4.65 -9.83 -0.78
C ASP A 55 5.19 -8.41 -0.99
N TYR A 56 4.33 -7.41 -0.79
CA TYR A 56 4.68 -5.99 -0.94
C TYR A 56 5.91 -5.60 -0.13
N ILE A 57 6.03 -6.07 1.13
CA ILE A 57 7.16 -5.72 1.98
C ILE A 57 8.44 -6.33 1.40
N GLU A 58 8.41 -7.60 1.01
CA GLU A 58 9.58 -8.26 0.43
C GLU A 58 10.03 -7.60 -0.87
N LEU A 59 9.08 -7.32 -1.77
CA LEU A 59 9.33 -6.74 -3.08
C LEU A 59 9.93 -5.33 -2.96
N VAL A 60 9.29 -4.43 -2.21
CA VAL A 60 9.77 -3.05 -2.06
C VAL A 60 11.09 -2.99 -1.31
N THR A 61 11.29 -3.84 -0.30
CA THR A 61 12.56 -3.85 0.44
C THR A 61 13.72 -4.48 -0.35
N THR A 62 13.44 -5.34 -1.33
CA THR A 62 14.46 -5.96 -2.18
C THR A 62 14.81 -5.10 -3.37
N GLU A 63 13.82 -4.46 -4.01
CA GLU A 63 14.05 -3.50 -5.10
C GLU A 63 14.69 -2.19 -4.59
N GLY A 64 14.62 -1.94 -3.29
CA GLY A 64 14.90 -0.63 -2.70
C GLY A 64 13.76 0.34 -2.98
N LEU A 65 13.64 1.40 -2.18
CA LEU A 65 12.72 2.50 -2.48
C LEU A 65 13.19 3.12 -3.81
N GLN A 66 12.57 2.72 -4.90
CA GLN A 66 12.76 3.32 -6.21
C GLN A 66 12.14 4.72 -6.19
N ASP A 67 12.58 5.62 -7.07
CA ASP A 67 11.94 6.93 -7.32
C ASP A 67 10.57 6.77 -8.03
N ARG A 68 9.77 5.80 -7.59
CA ARG A 68 8.37 5.61 -7.97
C ARG A 68 7.55 6.57 -7.12
N TRP A 69 7.76 7.88 -7.26
CA TRP A 69 7.09 8.90 -6.46
C TRP A 69 5.59 8.93 -6.78
N TYR A 70 4.83 8.09 -6.08
CA TYR A 70 3.38 8.02 -6.23
C TYR A 70 2.73 9.29 -5.69
N THR A 71 1.73 9.79 -6.40
CA THR A 71 0.93 10.92 -5.91
C THR A 71 -0.03 10.50 -4.81
N HIS A 72 -0.48 9.24 -4.84
CA HIS A 72 -1.42 8.67 -3.88
C HIS A 72 -1.03 7.21 -3.57
N ALA A 73 -1.08 6.84 -2.29
CA ALA A 73 -1.04 5.44 -1.85
C ALA A 73 -2.33 5.09 -1.10
N ILE A 74 -2.99 4.01 -1.51
CA ILE A 74 -4.26 3.54 -0.94
C ILE A 74 -4.03 2.15 -0.36
N LEU A 75 -4.21 2.01 0.96
CA LEU A 75 -3.78 0.83 1.71
C LEU A 75 -4.94 0.26 2.54
N ASN A 76 -5.07 -1.05 2.49
CA ASN A 76 -5.85 -1.83 3.46
C ASN A 76 -4.99 -3.00 3.94
N PRO A 77 -3.93 -2.72 4.73
CA PRO A 77 -2.93 -3.70 5.07
C PRO A 77 -3.48 -4.77 6.02
N PRO A 78 -2.85 -5.96 6.06
CA PRO A 78 -3.25 -7.03 6.96
C PRO A 78 -3.13 -6.63 8.45
N TYR A 79 -4.18 -6.90 9.23
CA TYR A 79 -4.21 -6.64 10.67
C TYR A 79 -3.59 -7.79 11.46
N LYS A 80 -2.26 -7.90 11.43
CA LYS A 80 -1.51 -8.94 12.15
C LYS A 80 -0.33 -8.35 12.93
N LYS A 81 -0.07 -8.90 14.11
CA LYS A 81 1.18 -8.65 14.85
C LYS A 81 2.33 -9.39 14.17
N ILE A 82 3.50 -8.78 14.17
CA ILE A 82 4.73 -9.44 13.72
C ILE A 82 5.12 -10.42 14.83
N ASN A 83 5.13 -11.72 14.51
CA ASN A 83 5.39 -12.74 15.52
C ASN A 83 6.85 -12.65 15.98
N SER A 84 7.07 -12.55 17.29
CA SER A 84 8.40 -12.34 17.87
C SER A 84 9.31 -13.56 17.76
N GLN A 85 8.74 -14.76 17.56
CA GLN A 85 9.45 -16.05 17.61
C GLN A 85 9.79 -16.67 16.25
N SER A 86 9.19 -16.23 15.15
CA SER A 86 9.49 -16.77 13.82
C SER A 86 10.47 -15.86 13.08
N ASP A 87 11.74 -15.92 13.44
CA ASP A 87 12.92 -15.51 12.64
C ASP A 87 12.80 -14.30 11.69
N HIS A 88 12.09 -13.24 12.06
CA HIS A 88 12.07 -11.95 11.35
C HIS A 88 13.29 -11.09 11.76
N ARG A 89 14.48 -11.67 11.66
CA ARG A 89 15.77 -10.99 11.86
C ARG A 89 16.22 -10.23 10.61
N LEU A 90 15.70 -10.62 9.43
CA LEU A 90 16.04 -10.02 8.14
C LEU A 90 15.17 -8.80 7.80
N THR A 91 13.86 -8.85 8.02
CA THR A 91 12.96 -7.70 7.75
C THR A 91 13.20 -6.53 8.71
N ARG A 92 13.54 -6.81 9.98
CA ARG A 92 13.82 -5.78 11.00
C ARG A 92 15.11 -4.98 10.75
N ARG A 93 16.10 -5.54 10.03
CA ARG A 93 17.37 -4.84 9.77
C ARG A 93 17.40 -4.05 8.46
N ARG A 94 16.57 -4.40 7.47
CA ARG A 94 16.63 -3.76 6.15
C ARG A 94 15.91 -2.41 6.07
N VAL A 95 14.94 -2.15 6.95
CA VAL A 95 14.17 -0.89 6.92
C VAL A 95 14.35 -0.05 8.19
N GLY A 96 15.08 -0.54 9.20
CA GLY A 96 15.25 0.17 10.49
C GLY A 96 13.96 0.30 11.32
N ILE A 97 12.84 -0.29 10.87
CA ILE A 97 11.53 -0.18 11.52
C ILE A 97 11.41 -1.24 12.61
N THR A 98 11.39 -0.82 13.86
CA THR A 98 10.98 -1.68 14.98
C THR A 98 9.46 -1.64 15.10
N ALA A 99 8.75 -2.30 14.18
CA ALA A 99 7.29 -2.40 14.21
C ALA A 99 6.83 -3.65 14.96
N VAL A 100 5.77 -3.50 15.75
CA VAL A 100 5.06 -4.62 16.39
C VAL A 100 3.91 -5.12 15.51
N ASN A 101 3.42 -4.28 14.60
CA ASN A 101 2.30 -4.58 13.73
C ASN A 101 2.66 -4.43 12.26
N LEU A 102 2.12 -5.33 11.44
CA LEU A 102 2.44 -5.42 10.01
C LEU A 102 1.98 -4.17 9.24
N TYR A 103 0.81 -3.61 9.59
CA TYR A 103 0.30 -2.38 8.96
C TYR A 103 1.25 -1.19 9.10
N SER A 104 2.03 -1.11 10.18
CA SER A 104 3.00 -0.02 10.38
C SER A 104 4.16 -0.12 9.39
N VAL A 105 4.57 -1.33 9.02
CA VAL A 105 5.59 -1.56 7.99
C VAL A 105 5.05 -1.13 6.63
N PHE A 106 3.81 -1.50 6.28
CA PHE A 106 3.16 -1.07 5.04
C PHE A 106 3.10 0.46 4.92
N ILE A 107 2.69 1.15 5.99
CA ILE A 107 2.63 2.62 5.99
C ILE A 107 4.02 3.22 5.79
N THR A 108 5.05 2.70 6.48
CA THR A 108 6.40 3.26 6.36
C THR A 108 6.93 3.15 4.93
N LEU A 109 6.75 1.98 4.31
CA LEU A 109 7.17 1.77 2.93
C LEU A 109 6.39 2.68 1.97
N ALA A 110 5.08 2.81 2.16
CA ALA A 110 4.26 3.71 1.35
C ALA A 110 4.67 5.18 1.51
N VAL A 111 5.05 5.63 2.71
CA VAL A 111 5.63 6.98 2.92
C VAL A 111 6.92 7.15 2.12
N GLY A 112 7.76 6.11 2.05
CA GLY A 112 8.98 6.12 1.27
C GLY A 112 8.78 6.13 -0.26
N GLU A 113 7.65 5.62 -0.74
CA GLU A 113 7.32 5.60 -2.17
C GLU A 113 6.43 6.79 -2.61
N VAL A 114 5.84 7.55 -1.68
CA VAL A 114 4.98 8.69 -2.03
C VAL A 114 5.79 9.96 -2.22
N ALA A 115 5.47 10.73 -3.27
CA ALA A 115 6.10 12.01 -3.58
C ALA A 115 5.92 13.02 -2.43
N PRO A 116 6.82 14.00 -2.25
CA PRO A 116 6.56 15.14 -1.37
C PRO A 116 5.23 15.82 -1.72
N GLY A 117 4.35 15.95 -0.73
CA GLY A 117 2.98 16.49 -0.92
C GLY A 117 1.95 15.48 -1.46
N GLY A 118 2.34 14.22 -1.69
CA GLY A 118 1.43 13.14 -2.01
C GLY A 118 0.58 12.70 -0.82
N GLN A 119 -0.45 11.90 -1.10
CA GLN A 119 -1.47 11.53 -0.11
C GLN A 119 -1.46 10.04 0.19
N ILE A 120 -1.61 9.70 1.47
CA ILE A 120 -1.75 8.32 1.91
C ILE A 120 -3.12 8.16 2.56
N VAL A 121 -3.88 7.18 2.07
CA VAL A 121 -5.15 6.77 2.66
C VAL A 121 -5.01 5.31 3.10
N ALA A 122 -5.02 5.08 4.40
CA ALA A 122 -4.87 3.75 4.97
C ALA A 122 -6.03 3.41 5.91
N ILE A 123 -6.68 2.26 5.69
CA ILE A 123 -7.60 1.69 6.67
C ILE A 123 -6.77 0.86 7.64
N ILE A 124 -6.67 1.33 8.89
CA ILE A 124 -5.87 0.68 9.94
C ILE A 124 -6.59 0.71 11.29
N PRO A 125 -6.24 -0.17 12.23
CA PRO A 125 -6.88 -0.21 13.54
C PRO A 125 -6.71 1.12 14.28
N ARG A 126 -7.76 1.58 14.99
CA ARG A 126 -7.72 2.82 15.80
C ARG A 126 -6.55 2.85 16.80
N SER A 127 -6.09 1.68 17.25
CA SER A 127 -4.94 1.56 18.16
C SER A 127 -3.65 2.16 17.59
N PHE A 128 -3.52 2.33 16.28
CA PHE A 128 -2.40 3.06 15.68
C PHE A 128 -2.32 4.51 16.19
N CYS A 129 -3.47 5.18 16.35
CA CYS A 129 -3.53 6.55 16.85
C CYS A 129 -3.51 6.64 18.38
N ASN A 130 -3.36 5.52 19.10
CA ASN A 130 -3.43 5.46 20.55
C ASN A 130 -2.12 4.99 21.17
N GLY A 131 -1.46 5.88 21.92
CA GLY A 131 -0.29 5.57 22.75
C GLY A 131 1.06 5.94 22.12
N PRO A 132 2.16 5.91 22.91
CA PRO A 132 3.47 6.42 22.50
C PRO A 132 4.19 5.55 21.46
N TYR A 133 3.70 4.33 21.21
CA TYR A 133 4.34 3.32 20.36
C TYR A 133 4.53 3.75 18.91
N TYR A 134 3.68 4.66 18.40
CA TYR A 134 3.70 5.15 17.03
C TYR A 134 4.08 6.62 16.92
N ARG A 135 4.50 7.25 18.03
CA ARG A 135 4.93 8.65 18.04
C ARG A 135 6.12 8.98 17.13
N PRO A 136 7.05 8.04 16.82
CA PRO A 136 8.14 8.31 15.87
C PRO A 136 7.73 8.32 14.39
N PHE A 137 6.47 8.01 14.06
CA PHE A 137 5.93 8.11 12.71
C PHE A 137 5.50 9.54 12.36
#